data_AF-A0A1G9LR46-F1
#
_entry.id   AF-A0A1G9LR46-F1
#
_cell.length_a   1.000
_cell.length_b   1.000
_cell.length_c   1.000
_cell.angle_alpha   90.00
_cell.angle_beta   90.00
_cell.angle_gamma   90.00
#
_symmetry.space_group_name_H-M   'P 1'
#
loop_
_entity.id
_entity.type
_entity.pdbx_description
1 polymer ?
#
loop_
_entity_poly.entity_id
_entity_poly.type
_entity_poly.pdbx_seq_one_letter_code
_entity_poly.pdbx_strand_id
1 'polypeptide(L)'
;MRTRKDIINDLKKSELKKIITIFSLLICFWASAQSEALFNRATTAYNEGNYEQAAENYLKILENGQHSSELYFNLGNCYYKLNHIAPSIYYYEKALLLKPNDPEIKNNLAYAQNMTLDAIEPLPKTIFAKIYKSTVKALSFDQWAYLAIAFMFLFVISYIAFYFFRFSSRKRLAFVISIISLLLMLVGIIFAYLGYREFKKDNPAIIFSEETMVKSEPNKRSQAIFTLHEGAKVNVVDVLNDWKKIEIADGKTGWISSEDLKMLKDF
;
A
#
# COMPACT_ATOMS: atom_id res chain seq x y z
N MET A 1 18.88 -25.54 43.98
CA MET A 1 20.23 -24.95 43.92
C MET A 1 20.73 -25.10 42.49
N ARG A 2 20.85 -24.03 41.70
CA ARG A 2 21.38 -24.12 40.33
C ARG A 2 22.83 -24.58 40.39
N THR A 3 23.22 -25.57 39.59
CA THR A 3 24.61 -26.04 39.61
C THR A 3 25.50 -25.02 38.89
N ARG A 4 26.79 -24.97 39.24
CA ARG A 4 27.79 -24.11 38.57
C ARG A 4 27.80 -24.31 37.05
N LYS A 5 27.48 -25.52 36.59
CA LYS A 5 27.42 -25.90 35.17
C LYS A 5 26.24 -25.25 34.44
N ASP A 6 25.09 -25.14 35.12
CA ASP A 6 23.90 -24.47 34.58
C ASP A 6 24.13 -22.97 34.41
N ILE A 7 24.79 -22.33 35.37
CA ILE A 7 25.13 -20.90 35.32
C ILE A 7 26.10 -20.60 34.16
N ILE A 8 27.11 -21.45 33.95
CA ILE A 8 28.07 -21.31 32.84
C ILE A 8 27.38 -21.47 31.48
N ASN A 9 26.46 -22.44 31.35
CA ASN A 9 25.71 -22.65 30.11
C ASN A 9 24.75 -21.49 29.79
N ASP A 10 24.06 -20.93 30.79
CA ASP A 10 23.21 -19.75 30.61
C ASP A 10 24.02 -18.51 30.19
N LEU A 11 25.20 -18.30 30.79
CA LEU A 11 26.13 -17.23 30.40
C LEU A 11 26.60 -17.41 28.95
N LYS A 12 27.01 -18.63 28.56
CA LYS A 12 27.47 -18.92 27.19
C LYS A 12 26.35 -18.71 26.17
N LYS A 13 25.10 -19.04 26.52
CA LYS A 13 23.91 -18.82 25.68
C LYS A 13 23.56 -17.33 25.56
N SER A 14 23.74 -16.56 26.63
CA SER A 14 23.59 -15.09 26.62
C SER A 14 24.63 -14.42 25.72
N GLU A 15 25.91 -14.79 25.86
CA GLU A 15 26.99 -14.25 25.00
C GLU A 15 26.81 -14.67 23.54
N LEU A 16 26.39 -15.91 23.27
CA LEU A 16 26.07 -16.35 21.91
C LEU A 16 24.92 -15.54 21.30
N LYS A 17 23.87 -15.24 22.08
CA LYS A 17 22.79 -14.36 21.62
C LYS A 17 23.31 -12.97 21.27
N LYS A 18 24.12 -12.36 22.13
CA LYS A 18 24.71 -11.03 21.87
C LYS A 18 25.57 -11.02 20.60
N ILE A 19 26.37 -12.06 20.38
CA ILE A 19 27.18 -12.20 19.17
C ILE A 19 26.28 -12.31 17.93
N ILE A 20 25.21 -13.10 18.00
CA ILE A 20 24.22 -13.20 16.90
C ILE A 20 23.56 -11.84 16.65
N THR A 21 23.18 -11.08 17.69
CA THR A 21 22.58 -9.75 17.50
C THR A 21 23.57 -8.79 16.85
N ILE A 22 24.83 -8.75 17.32
CA ILE A 22 25.88 -7.89 16.74
C ILE A 22 26.14 -8.30 15.29
N PHE A 23 26.23 -9.59 14.99
CA PHE A 23 26.43 -10.07 13.64
C PHE A 23 25.25 -9.75 12.73
N SER A 24 24.02 -9.89 13.21
CA SER A 24 22.81 -9.47 12.47
C SER A 24 22.79 -7.97 12.20
N LEU A 25 23.21 -7.14 13.16
CA LEU A 25 23.34 -5.69 12.98
C LEU A 25 24.40 -5.37 11.93
N LEU A 26 25.57 -6.03 11.96
CA LEU A 26 26.63 -5.83 10.99
C LEU A 26 26.20 -6.20 9.56
N ILE A 27 25.43 -7.28 9.40
CA ILE A 27 24.84 -7.67 8.11
C ILE A 27 23.87 -6.60 7.61
N CYS A 28 23.00 -6.07 8.49
CA CYS A 28 22.08 -4.98 8.13
C CYS A 28 22.82 -3.71 7.70
N PHE A 29 23.91 -3.34 8.38
CA PHE A 29 24.74 -2.20 8.00
C PHE A 29 25.42 -2.41 6.64
N TRP A 30 25.98 -3.61 6.39
CA TRP A 30 26.58 -3.95 5.11
C TRP A 30 25.58 -3.92 3.95
N ALA A 31 24.38 -4.50 4.14
CA ALA A 31 23.32 -4.49 3.14
C ALA A 31 22.83 -3.07 2.81
N SER A 32 22.77 -2.20 3.82
CA SER A 32 22.40 -0.79 3.66
C SER A 32 23.47 -0.03 2.86
N ALA A 33 24.75 -0.20 3.20
CA ALA A 33 25.86 0.46 2.49
C ALA A 33 26.01 0.00 1.04
N GLN A 34 25.84 -1.30 0.76
CA GLN A 34 25.83 -1.85 -0.60
C GLN A 34 24.74 -1.19 -1.45
N SER A 35 23.57 -0.97 -0.85
CA SER A 35 22.41 -0.42 -1.55
C SER A 35 22.55 1.07 -1.83
N GLU A 36 23.17 1.84 -0.93
CA GLU A 36 23.53 3.24 -1.19
C GLU A 36 24.55 3.36 -2.33
N ALA A 37 25.55 2.49 -2.37
CA ALA A 37 26.51 2.45 -3.47
C ALA A 37 25.87 2.09 -4.81
N LEU A 38 24.95 1.11 -4.83
CA LEU A 38 24.16 0.76 -6.01
C LEU A 38 23.27 1.92 -6.45
N PHE A 39 22.64 2.62 -5.50
CA PHE A 39 21.77 3.75 -5.78
C PHE A 39 22.54 4.88 -6.45
N ASN A 40 23.71 5.24 -5.92
CA ASN A 40 24.56 6.26 -6.51
C ASN A 40 25.03 5.88 -7.91
N ARG A 41 25.44 4.63 -8.12
CA ARG A 41 25.82 4.11 -9.45
C ARG A 41 24.66 4.18 -10.44
N ALA A 42 23.46 3.79 -10.01
CA ALA A 42 22.26 3.86 -10.83
C ALA A 42 21.93 5.30 -11.22
N THR A 43 22.00 6.24 -10.27
CA THR A 43 21.79 7.67 -10.53
C THR A 43 22.82 8.24 -11.50
N THR A 44 24.11 7.87 -11.35
CA THR A 44 25.15 8.27 -12.32
C THR A 44 24.85 7.73 -13.71
N ALA A 45 24.56 6.43 -13.84
CA ALA A 45 24.21 5.82 -15.12
C ALA A 45 22.97 6.48 -15.75
N TYR A 46 21.96 6.82 -14.95
CA TYR A 46 20.78 7.55 -15.41
C TYR A 46 21.14 8.94 -15.97
N ASN A 47 21.99 9.69 -15.26
CA ASN A 47 22.44 11.01 -15.68
C ASN A 47 23.31 10.96 -16.94
N GLU A 48 24.02 9.87 -17.16
CA GLU A 48 24.79 9.58 -18.38
C GLU A 48 23.92 9.10 -19.56
N GLY A 49 22.61 8.86 -19.33
CA GLY A 49 21.68 8.35 -20.33
C GLY A 49 21.69 6.83 -20.49
N ASN A 50 22.45 6.11 -19.66
CA ASN A 50 22.54 4.65 -19.64
C ASN A 50 21.38 4.05 -18.81
N TYR A 51 20.15 4.17 -19.31
CA TYR A 51 18.93 3.88 -18.56
C TYR A 51 18.75 2.38 -18.23
N GLU A 52 19.15 1.47 -19.10
CA GLU A 52 19.11 0.02 -18.84
C GLU A 52 20.01 -0.34 -17.66
N GLN A 53 21.23 0.20 -17.65
CA GLN A 53 22.19 -0.03 -16.56
C GLN A 53 21.72 0.62 -15.25
N ALA A 54 21.09 1.79 -15.32
CA ALA A 54 20.48 2.43 -14.17
C ALA A 54 19.38 1.55 -13.57
N ALA A 55 18.46 1.06 -14.41
CA ALA A 55 17.40 0.15 -13.99
C ALA A 55 17.95 -1.14 -13.38
N GLU A 56 18.97 -1.77 -13.98
CA GLU A 56 19.60 -2.98 -13.44
C GLU A 56 20.17 -2.76 -12.03
N ASN A 57 20.86 -1.64 -11.80
CA ASN A 57 21.42 -1.33 -10.48
C ASN A 57 20.32 -1.04 -9.45
N TYR A 58 19.25 -0.35 -9.83
CA TYR A 58 18.10 -0.15 -8.95
C TYR A 58 17.36 -1.45 -8.65
N LEU A 59 17.21 -2.36 -9.61
CA LEU A 59 16.59 -3.68 -9.41
C LEU A 59 17.37 -4.53 -8.40
N LYS A 60 18.70 -4.49 -8.42
CA LYS A 60 19.54 -5.17 -7.40
C LYS A 60 19.27 -4.69 -5.98
N ILE A 61 18.86 -3.42 -5.80
CA ILE A 61 18.45 -2.89 -4.49
C ILE A 61 17.11 -3.50 -4.07
N LEU A 62 16.16 -3.64 -5.00
CA LEU A 62 14.88 -4.31 -4.74
C LEU A 62 15.06 -5.80 -4.44
N GLU A 63 15.98 -6.50 -5.12
CA GLU A 63 16.31 -7.91 -4.85
C GLU A 63 16.83 -8.13 -3.42
N ASN A 64 17.44 -7.10 -2.82
CA ASN A 64 17.86 -7.11 -1.42
C ASN A 64 16.71 -6.80 -0.43
N GLY A 65 15.47 -6.72 -0.90
CA GLY A 65 14.28 -6.43 -0.09
C GLY A 65 14.20 -4.98 0.39
N GLN A 66 14.92 -4.06 -0.25
CA GLN A 66 14.89 -2.65 0.11
C GLN A 66 13.91 -1.90 -0.78
N HIS A 67 12.88 -1.32 -0.15
CA HIS A 67 11.81 -0.61 -0.85
C HIS A 67 11.77 0.84 -0.39
N SER A 68 11.69 1.77 -1.34
CA SER A 68 11.49 3.18 -1.05
C SER A 68 10.76 3.86 -2.19
N SER A 69 10.06 4.96 -1.88
CA SER A 69 9.36 5.76 -2.90
C SER A 69 10.34 6.29 -3.95
N GLU A 70 11.55 6.63 -3.52
CA GLU A 70 12.61 7.18 -4.37
C GLU A 70 13.11 6.13 -5.37
N LEU A 71 13.37 4.92 -4.88
CA LEU A 71 13.83 3.79 -5.69
C LEU A 71 12.80 3.46 -6.78
N TYR A 72 11.53 3.38 -6.41
CA TYR A 72 10.45 3.15 -7.35
C TYR A 72 10.28 4.30 -8.33
N PHE A 73 10.34 5.54 -7.88
CA PHE A 73 10.26 6.70 -8.77
C PHE A 73 11.39 6.68 -9.82
N ASN A 74 12.62 6.39 -9.41
CA ASN A 74 13.76 6.32 -10.32
C ASN A 74 13.71 5.14 -11.28
N LEU A 75 13.22 3.97 -10.85
CA LEU A 75 12.90 2.86 -11.77
C LEU A 75 11.84 3.28 -12.79
N GLY A 76 10.77 3.93 -12.35
CA GLY A 76 9.73 4.48 -13.23
C GLY A 76 10.31 5.42 -14.28
N ASN A 77 11.22 6.32 -13.88
CA ASN A 77 11.95 7.23 -14.77
C ASN A 77 12.83 6.49 -15.77
N CYS A 78 13.58 5.47 -15.35
CA CYS A 78 14.40 4.65 -16.25
C CYS A 78 13.53 4.01 -17.32
N TYR A 79 12.47 3.31 -16.91
CA TYR A 79 11.58 2.63 -17.85
C TYR A 79 10.81 3.59 -18.75
N TYR A 80 10.44 4.77 -18.25
CA TYR A 80 9.85 5.84 -19.07
C TYR A 80 10.80 6.24 -20.21
N LYS A 81 12.08 6.47 -19.89
CA LYS A 81 13.11 6.84 -20.87
C LYS A 81 13.41 5.73 -21.88
N LEU A 82 13.24 4.48 -21.47
CA LEU A 82 13.34 3.29 -22.32
C LEU A 82 12.09 2.99 -23.13
N ASN A 83 11.03 3.81 -23.00
CA ASN A 83 9.74 3.59 -23.66
C ASN A 83 9.06 2.26 -23.26
N HIS A 84 9.36 1.74 -22.06
CA HIS A 84 8.70 0.58 -21.46
C HIS A 84 7.51 1.05 -20.62
N ILE A 85 6.32 1.05 -21.24
CA ILE A 85 5.11 1.68 -20.70
C ILE A 85 4.65 0.99 -19.40
N ALA A 86 4.42 -0.33 -19.43
CA ALA A 86 3.93 -1.06 -18.25
C ALA A 86 4.88 -0.97 -17.04
N PRO A 87 6.20 -1.24 -17.16
CA PRO A 87 7.14 -1.08 -16.06
C PRO A 87 7.19 0.35 -15.51
N SER A 88 7.15 1.37 -16.38
CA SER A 88 7.16 2.77 -15.96
C SER A 88 5.97 3.10 -15.05
N ILE A 89 4.76 2.81 -15.52
CA ILE A 89 3.52 3.03 -14.77
C ILE A 89 3.52 2.22 -13.47
N TYR A 90 3.95 0.95 -13.53
CA TYR A 90 4.03 0.06 -12.38
C TYR A 90 4.87 0.65 -11.24
N TYR A 91 6.07 1.12 -11.55
CA TYR A 91 6.97 1.65 -10.54
C TYR A 91 6.53 3.03 -10.04
N TYR A 92 5.97 3.91 -10.87
CA TYR A 92 5.37 5.15 -10.37
C TYR A 92 4.18 4.90 -9.44
N GLU A 93 3.31 3.94 -9.77
CA GLU A 93 2.19 3.54 -8.92
C GLU A 93 2.68 2.96 -7.58
N LYS A 94 3.73 2.13 -7.60
CA LYS A 94 4.38 1.66 -6.35
C LYS A 94 4.97 2.81 -5.53
N ALA A 95 5.56 3.81 -6.17
CA ALA A 95 6.05 4.99 -5.49
C ALA A 95 4.90 5.76 -4.81
N LEU A 96 3.75 5.91 -5.47
CA LEU A 96 2.55 6.54 -4.89
C LEU A 96 1.91 5.74 -3.75
N LEU A 97 2.13 4.41 -3.66
CA LEU A 97 1.71 3.67 -2.47
C LEU A 97 2.46 4.13 -1.20
N LEU A 98 3.71 4.57 -1.35
CA LEU A 98 4.55 5.05 -0.25
C LEU A 98 4.43 6.57 -0.03
N LYS A 99 4.28 7.35 -1.11
CA LYS A 99 4.02 8.80 -1.07
C LYS A 99 2.78 9.19 -1.90
N PRO A 100 1.55 8.98 -1.39
CA PRO A 100 0.32 9.17 -2.17
C PRO A 100 0.04 10.60 -2.68
N ASN A 101 0.70 11.59 -2.08
CA ASN A 101 0.47 13.00 -2.36
C ASN A 101 1.65 13.69 -3.02
N ASP A 102 2.66 12.94 -3.47
CA ASP A 102 3.81 13.51 -4.16
C ASP A 102 3.40 14.05 -5.54
N PRO A 103 3.54 15.37 -5.79
CA PRO A 103 3.12 15.96 -7.05
C PRO A 103 4.03 15.57 -8.22
N GLU A 104 5.31 15.31 -7.97
CA GLU A 104 6.28 14.94 -9.00
C GLU A 104 5.98 13.54 -9.53
N ILE A 105 5.78 12.57 -8.63
CA ILE A 105 5.40 11.21 -9.00
C ILE A 105 4.07 11.21 -9.77
N LYS A 106 3.08 12.00 -9.34
CA LYS A 106 1.79 12.11 -10.06
C LYS A 106 1.94 12.66 -11.47
N ASN A 107 2.79 13.68 -11.64
CA ASN A 107 3.04 14.27 -12.95
C ASN A 107 3.73 13.28 -13.91
N ASN A 108 4.77 12.60 -13.42
CA ASN A 108 5.51 11.62 -14.23
C ASN A 108 4.65 10.39 -14.56
N LEU A 109 3.82 9.93 -13.62
CA LEU A 109 2.82 8.91 -13.87
C LEU A 109 1.84 9.34 -14.96
N ALA A 110 1.37 10.59 -14.95
CA ALA A 110 0.46 11.09 -15.98
C ALA A 110 1.12 11.10 -17.37
N TYR A 111 2.41 11.47 -17.47
CA TYR A 111 3.14 11.36 -18.73
C TYR A 111 3.23 9.91 -19.21
N ALA A 112 3.55 8.96 -18.34
CA ALA A 112 3.60 7.54 -18.67
C ALA A 112 2.22 6.99 -19.09
N GLN A 113 1.15 7.42 -18.40
CA GLN A 113 -0.23 7.05 -18.74
C GLN A 113 -0.66 7.56 -20.12
N ASN A 114 -0.18 8.74 -20.54
CA ASN A 114 -0.47 9.27 -21.88
C ASN A 114 0.19 8.45 -23.01
N MET A 115 1.12 7.54 -22.70
CA MET A 115 1.71 6.60 -23.66
C MET A 115 0.86 5.34 -23.86
N THR A 116 -0.14 5.11 -23.01
CA THR A 116 -1.02 3.92 -23.09
C THR A 116 -1.98 4.02 -24.27
N LEU A 117 -2.36 2.87 -24.83
CA LEU A 117 -3.32 2.79 -25.93
C LEU A 117 -4.78 2.86 -25.43
N ASP A 118 -5.04 2.42 -24.20
CA ASP A 118 -6.38 2.30 -23.66
C ASP A 118 -6.86 3.61 -23.02
N ALA A 119 -7.87 4.24 -23.61
CA ALA A 119 -8.57 5.37 -23.00
C ALA A 119 -9.66 4.88 -22.03
N ILE A 120 -9.28 4.51 -20.81
CA ILE A 120 -10.23 4.04 -19.78
C ILE A 120 -10.72 5.22 -18.94
N GLU A 121 -11.91 5.74 -19.25
CA GLU A 121 -12.53 6.78 -18.44
C GLU A 121 -13.12 6.22 -17.14
N PRO A 122 -12.79 6.79 -15.97
CA PRO A 122 -13.36 6.34 -14.71
C PRO A 122 -14.85 6.69 -14.63
N LEU A 123 -15.65 5.80 -14.03
CA LEU A 123 -17.06 6.06 -13.79
C LEU A 123 -17.28 7.40 -13.06
N PRO A 124 -18.23 8.24 -13.53
CA PRO A 124 -18.52 9.51 -12.90
C PRO A 124 -18.99 9.26 -11.47
N LYS A 125 -18.27 9.84 -10.51
CA LYS A 125 -18.58 9.68 -9.08
C LYS A 125 -19.57 10.75 -8.65
N THR A 126 -20.65 10.32 -8.01
CA THR A 126 -21.63 11.22 -7.40
C THR A 126 -20.97 12.09 -6.32
N ILE A 127 -21.58 13.23 -6.02
CA ILE A 127 -21.10 14.14 -4.95
C ILE A 127 -21.02 13.38 -3.62
N PHE A 128 -22.03 12.56 -3.31
CA PHE A 128 -22.04 11.74 -2.11
C PHE A 128 -20.89 10.73 -2.07
N ALA A 129 -20.56 10.08 -3.19
CA ALA A 129 -19.42 9.17 -3.26
C ALA A 129 -18.08 9.89 -3.05
N LYS A 130 -17.95 11.13 -3.57
CA LYS A 130 -16.76 11.96 -3.34
C LYS A 130 -16.61 12.36 -1.87
N ILE A 131 -17.69 12.84 -1.24
CA ILE A 131 -17.71 13.21 0.18
C ILE A 131 -17.38 11.99 1.04
N TYR A 132 -18.06 10.86 0.79
CA TYR A 132 -17.80 9.59 1.47
C TYR A 132 -16.32 9.22 1.40
N LYS A 133 -15.73 9.20 0.20
CA LYS A 133 -14.33 8.83 0.00
C LYS A 133 -13.40 9.81 0.72
N SER A 134 -13.70 11.11 0.68
CA SER A 134 -12.90 12.13 1.35
C SER A 134 -12.94 12.00 2.87
N THR A 135 -14.12 11.73 3.46
CA THR A 135 -14.28 11.60 4.90
C THR A 135 -13.65 10.31 5.42
N VAL A 136 -13.91 9.17 4.77
CA VAL A 136 -13.34 7.88 5.19
C VAL A 136 -11.82 7.88 5.05
N LYS A 137 -11.27 8.47 3.97
CA LYS A 137 -9.81 8.55 3.74
C LYS A 137 -9.12 9.73 4.44
N ALA A 138 -9.84 10.54 5.22
CA ALA A 138 -9.22 11.64 5.97
C ALA A 138 -8.23 11.13 7.02
N LEU A 139 -8.50 9.96 7.60
CA LEU A 139 -7.64 9.24 8.54
C LEU A 139 -7.48 7.79 8.08
N SER A 140 -6.40 7.12 8.50
CA SER A 140 -6.27 5.67 8.31
C SER A 140 -7.31 4.92 9.16
N PHE A 141 -7.62 3.68 8.79
CA PHE A 141 -8.56 2.87 9.57
C PHE A 141 -8.06 2.64 11.01
N ASP A 142 -6.74 2.53 11.22
CA ASP A 142 -6.13 2.45 12.55
C ASP A 142 -6.34 3.74 13.35
N GLN A 143 -6.17 4.91 12.70
CA GLN A 143 -6.41 6.20 13.34
C GLN A 143 -7.88 6.38 13.74
N TRP A 144 -8.82 5.96 12.88
CA TRP A 144 -10.24 5.91 13.24
C TRP A 144 -10.51 4.96 14.42
N ALA A 145 -9.83 3.81 14.49
CA ALA A 145 -9.95 2.87 15.60
C ALA A 145 -9.39 3.45 16.91
N TYR A 146 -8.22 4.11 16.89
CA TYR A 146 -7.66 4.78 18.06
C TYR A 146 -8.56 5.91 18.55
N LEU A 147 -9.17 6.67 17.64
CA LEU A 147 -10.12 7.72 17.99
C LEU A 147 -11.38 7.14 18.66
N ALA A 148 -11.90 6.02 18.16
CA ALA A 148 -13.01 5.32 18.79
C ALA A 148 -12.66 4.85 20.21
N ILE A 149 -11.48 4.28 20.41
CA ILE A 149 -10.98 3.87 21.73
C ILE A 149 -10.87 5.08 22.67
N ALA A 150 -10.35 6.21 22.19
CA ALA A 150 -10.26 7.45 22.99
C ALA A 150 -11.65 7.94 23.42
N PHE A 151 -12.63 7.94 22.52
CA PHE A 151 -14.01 8.29 22.85
C PHE A 151 -14.68 7.28 23.79
N MET A 152 -14.32 6.00 23.73
CA MET A 152 -14.76 5.00 24.71
C MET A 152 -14.26 5.34 26.12
N PHE A 153 -12.99 5.73 26.27
CA PHE A 153 -12.46 6.18 27.56
C PHE A 153 -13.13 7.47 28.04
N LEU A 154 -13.37 8.43 27.15
CA LEU A 154 -14.07 9.67 27.48
C LEU A 154 -15.51 9.40 27.94
N PHE A 155 -16.20 8.45 27.30
CA PHE A 155 -17.51 7.97 27.72
C PHE A 155 -17.47 7.42 29.15
N VAL A 156 -16.54 6.50 29.45
CA VAL A 156 -16.42 5.90 30.79
C VAL A 156 -16.09 6.96 31.85
N ILE A 157 -15.13 7.84 31.58
CA ILE A 157 -14.73 8.90 32.53
C ILE A 157 -15.89 9.87 32.79
N SER A 158 -16.57 10.33 31.74
CA SER A 158 -17.72 11.25 31.88
C SER A 158 -18.92 10.58 32.58
N TYR A 159 -19.14 9.29 32.34
CA TYR A 159 -20.18 8.52 33.03
C TYR A 159 -19.85 8.33 34.53
N ILE A 160 -18.59 8.07 34.87
CA ILE A 160 -18.14 8.05 36.27
C ILE A 160 -18.30 9.45 36.89
N ALA A 161 -17.89 10.51 36.20
CA ALA A 161 -18.03 11.89 36.69
C ALA A 161 -19.50 12.27 36.94
N PHE A 162 -20.41 11.81 36.09
CA PHE A 162 -21.86 11.97 36.28
C PHE A 162 -22.32 11.40 37.62
N TYR A 163 -21.78 10.26 38.06
CA TYR A 163 -22.12 9.68 39.37
C TYR A 163 -21.61 10.53 40.55
N PHE A 164 -20.38 11.05 40.48
CA PHE A 164 -19.75 11.79 41.57
C PHE A 164 -20.18 13.26 41.69
N PHE A 165 -20.64 13.90 40.61
CA PHE A 165 -21.02 15.31 40.67
C PHE A 165 -22.31 15.53 41.48
N ARG A 166 -22.24 16.48 42.43
CA ARG A 166 -23.34 16.84 43.33
C ARG A 166 -24.31 17.86 42.73
N PHE A 167 -23.82 18.77 41.88
CA PHE A 167 -24.64 19.84 41.29
C PHE A 167 -25.30 19.39 39.98
N SER A 168 -26.61 19.67 39.84
CA SER A 168 -27.43 19.31 38.68
C SER A 168 -26.82 19.70 37.33
N SER A 169 -26.29 20.93 37.21
CA SER A 169 -25.71 21.43 35.96
C SER A 169 -24.48 20.63 35.51
N ARG A 170 -23.59 20.25 36.44
CA ARG A 170 -22.40 19.45 36.12
C ARG A 170 -22.75 18.01 35.76
N LYS A 171 -23.77 17.43 36.42
CA LYS A 171 -24.31 16.10 36.05
C LYS A 171 -24.86 16.11 34.63
N ARG A 172 -25.70 17.11 34.30
CA ARG A 172 -26.26 17.24 32.95
C ARG A 172 -25.17 17.32 31.88
N LEU A 173 -24.13 18.13 32.13
CA LEU A 173 -22.98 18.23 31.22
C LEU A 173 -22.26 16.89 31.06
N ALA A 174 -21.92 16.22 32.15
CA ALA A 174 -21.23 14.93 32.13
C ALA A 174 -22.05 13.85 31.38
N PHE A 175 -23.37 13.84 31.59
CA PHE A 175 -24.28 12.95 30.87
C PHE A 175 -24.29 13.26 29.36
N VAL A 176 -24.43 14.52 28.96
CA VAL A 176 -24.42 14.93 27.55
C VAL A 176 -23.08 14.57 26.88
N ILE A 177 -21.95 14.82 27.54
CA ILE A 177 -20.62 14.44 27.04
C ILE A 177 -20.52 12.92 26.86
N SER A 178 -21.06 12.13 27.81
CA SER A 178 -21.04 10.67 27.68
C SER A 178 -21.81 10.20 26.44
N ILE A 179 -23.01 10.73 26.19
CA ILE A 179 -23.82 10.36 25.02
C ILE A 179 -23.13 10.79 23.73
N ILE A 180 -22.58 12.01 23.66
CA ILE A 180 -21.83 12.47 22.48
C ILE A 180 -20.61 11.58 22.23
N SER A 181 -19.86 11.24 23.29
CA SER A 181 -18.68 10.37 23.18
C SER A 181 -19.05 8.98 22.67
N LEU A 182 -20.17 8.42 23.14
CA LEU A 182 -20.68 7.14 22.66
C LEU A 182 -21.06 7.18 21.17
N LEU A 183 -21.73 8.25 20.73
CA LEU A 183 -22.06 8.43 19.31
C LEU A 183 -20.80 8.57 18.45
N LEU A 184 -19.83 9.37 18.88
CA LEU A 184 -18.56 9.55 18.15
C LEU A 184 -17.73 8.27 18.11
N MET A 185 -17.75 7.46 19.18
CA MET A 185 -17.16 6.12 19.19
C MET A 185 -17.78 5.23 18.11
N LEU A 186 -19.11 5.18 18.02
CA LEU A 186 -19.80 4.37 17.00
C LEU A 186 -19.47 4.83 15.58
N VAL A 187 -19.43 6.14 15.34
CA VAL A 187 -19.00 6.70 14.05
C VAL A 187 -17.56 6.30 13.73
N GLY A 188 -16.64 6.38 14.70
CA GLY A 188 -15.25 5.97 14.52
C GLY A 188 -15.13 4.48 14.17
N ILE A 189 -15.88 3.60 14.83
CA ILE A 189 -15.92 2.16 14.49
C ILE A 189 -16.45 1.93 13.08
N ILE A 190 -17.54 2.61 12.70
CA ILE A 190 -18.12 2.49 11.35
C ILE A 190 -17.09 2.93 10.30
N PHE A 191 -16.42 4.07 10.51
CA PHE A 191 -15.42 4.56 9.55
C PHE A 191 -14.17 3.69 9.49
N ALA A 192 -13.70 3.16 10.63
CA ALA A 192 -12.62 2.17 10.65
C ALA A 192 -13.00 0.91 9.84
N TYR A 193 -14.20 0.37 10.06
CA TYR A 193 -14.71 -0.79 9.32
C TYR A 193 -14.85 -0.52 7.82
N LEU A 194 -15.43 0.62 7.45
CA LEU A 194 -15.60 1.00 6.05
C LEU A 194 -14.25 1.24 5.37
N GLY A 195 -13.30 1.88 6.05
CA GLY A 195 -11.93 2.06 5.58
C GLY A 195 -11.19 0.74 5.39
N TYR A 196 -11.32 -0.19 6.34
CA TYR A 196 -10.73 -1.53 6.23
C TYR A 196 -11.34 -2.34 5.08
N ARG A 197 -12.67 -2.29 4.91
CA ARG A 197 -13.36 -2.96 3.80
C ARG A 197 -12.89 -2.45 2.44
N GLU A 198 -12.75 -1.13 2.31
CA GLU A 198 -12.22 -0.49 1.10
C GLU A 198 -10.77 -0.92 0.84
N PHE A 199 -9.91 -0.90 1.87
CA PHE A 199 -8.52 -1.33 1.76
C PHE A 199 -8.38 -2.77 1.28
N LYS A 200 -9.23 -3.68 1.76
CA LYS A 200 -9.25 -5.09 1.35
C LYS A 200 -9.77 -5.30 -0.08
N LYS A 201 -10.70 -4.46 -0.54
CA LYS A 201 -11.22 -4.51 -1.93
C LYS A 201 -10.23 -3.94 -2.95
N ASP A 202 -9.43 -2.98 -2.52
CA ASP A 202 -8.44 -2.28 -3.34
C ASP A 202 -7.18 -3.17 -3.52
N ASN A 203 -7.13 -3.94 -4.60
CA ASN A 203 -5.99 -4.78 -5.00
C ASN A 203 -5.54 -4.37 -6.41
N PRO A 204 -4.89 -3.21 -6.55
CA PRO A 204 -4.56 -2.68 -7.86
C PRO A 204 -3.40 -3.47 -8.49
N ALA A 205 -3.44 -3.58 -9.80
CA ALA A 205 -2.47 -4.27 -10.64
C ALA A 205 -2.30 -3.53 -11.99
N ILE A 206 -1.16 -3.76 -12.64
CA ILE A 206 -0.84 -3.22 -13.96
C ILE A 206 -0.71 -4.38 -14.95
N ILE A 207 -1.27 -4.22 -16.14
CA ILE A 207 -1.10 -5.17 -17.25
C ILE A 207 0.33 -5.01 -17.81
N PHE A 208 1.04 -6.13 -17.96
CA PHE A 208 2.42 -6.20 -18.48
C PHE A 208 2.50 -6.84 -19.88
N SER A 209 1.50 -7.60 -20.30
CA SER A 209 1.40 -8.11 -21.66
C SER A 209 1.09 -6.97 -22.65
N GLU A 210 1.72 -6.98 -23.83
CA GLU A 210 1.47 -5.99 -24.89
C GLU A 210 -0.02 -5.88 -25.24
N GLU A 211 -0.68 -7.02 -25.40
CA GLU A 211 -2.13 -7.14 -25.60
C GLU A 211 -2.63 -8.38 -24.84
N THR A 212 -3.77 -8.23 -24.16
CA THR A 212 -4.45 -9.32 -23.47
C THR A 212 -5.96 -9.25 -23.64
N MET A 213 -6.56 -10.42 -23.89
CA MET A 213 -7.99 -10.57 -24.07
C MET A 213 -8.65 -10.84 -22.72
N VAL A 214 -9.50 -9.92 -22.27
CA VAL A 214 -10.29 -10.10 -21.06
C VAL A 214 -11.48 -10.99 -21.36
N LYS A 215 -11.60 -12.10 -20.63
CA LYS A 215 -12.56 -13.18 -20.90
C LYS A 215 -13.77 -13.14 -19.97
N SER A 216 -14.87 -13.73 -20.42
CA SER A 216 -16.09 -13.90 -19.62
C SER A 216 -15.95 -14.94 -18.51
N GLU A 217 -15.16 -15.98 -18.73
CA GLU A 217 -14.94 -17.08 -17.79
C GLU A 217 -13.44 -17.39 -17.65
N PRO A 218 -13.02 -18.03 -16.54
CA PRO A 218 -11.62 -18.38 -16.30
C PRO A 218 -11.20 -19.64 -17.08
N ASN A 219 -11.37 -19.62 -18.41
CA ASN A 219 -10.95 -20.72 -19.27
C ASN A 219 -10.46 -20.23 -20.64
N LYS A 220 -9.68 -21.07 -21.32
CA LYS A 220 -9.05 -20.68 -22.61
C LYS A 220 -10.08 -20.52 -23.74
N ARG A 221 -11.22 -21.19 -23.68
CA ARG A 221 -12.22 -21.28 -24.75
C ARG A 221 -13.33 -20.22 -24.67
N SER A 222 -13.46 -19.55 -23.54
CA SER A 222 -14.50 -18.55 -23.33
C SER A 222 -14.27 -17.31 -24.18
N GLN A 223 -15.36 -16.64 -24.54
CA GLN A 223 -15.35 -15.45 -25.38
C GLN A 223 -14.65 -14.27 -24.68
N ALA A 224 -13.89 -13.51 -25.46
CA ALA A 224 -13.32 -12.24 -25.05
C ALA A 224 -14.42 -11.17 -25.01
N ILE A 225 -14.46 -10.38 -23.94
CA ILE A 225 -15.40 -9.27 -23.74
C ILE A 225 -14.79 -7.97 -24.30
N PHE A 226 -13.51 -7.74 -24.00
CA PHE A 226 -12.73 -6.60 -24.47
C PHE A 226 -11.23 -6.92 -24.40
N THR A 227 -10.41 -6.09 -25.02
CA THR A 227 -8.94 -6.18 -24.97
C THR A 227 -8.38 -5.08 -24.09
N LEU A 228 -7.25 -5.36 -23.46
CA LEU A 228 -6.43 -4.41 -22.73
C LEU A 228 -5.00 -4.49 -23.25
N HIS A 229 -4.26 -3.40 -23.08
CA HIS A 229 -2.87 -3.29 -23.47
C HIS A 229 -1.99 -3.03 -22.25
N GLU A 230 -0.68 -3.12 -22.48
CA GLU A 230 0.30 -2.85 -21.44
C GLU A 230 0.10 -1.47 -20.77
N GLY A 231 0.34 -1.41 -19.46
CA GLY A 231 0.18 -0.18 -18.69
C GLY A 231 -1.24 0.10 -18.21
N ALA A 232 -2.25 -0.63 -18.71
CA ALA A 232 -3.62 -0.52 -18.20
C ALA A 232 -3.68 -0.87 -16.70
N LYS A 233 -4.28 0.02 -15.92
CA LYS A 233 -4.49 -0.17 -14.48
C LYS A 233 -5.82 -0.86 -14.22
N VAL A 234 -5.75 -1.96 -13.48
CA VAL A 234 -6.90 -2.80 -13.15
C VAL A 234 -6.96 -3.07 -11.64
N ASN A 235 -8.13 -3.42 -11.13
CA ASN A 235 -8.29 -3.88 -9.76
C ASN A 235 -8.64 -5.37 -9.74
N VAL A 236 -7.87 -6.20 -9.05
CA VAL A 236 -8.14 -7.64 -8.92
C VAL A 236 -9.23 -7.85 -7.87
N VAL A 237 -10.34 -8.45 -8.27
CA VAL A 237 -11.52 -8.68 -7.41
C VAL A 237 -11.66 -10.12 -6.95
N ASP A 238 -11.14 -11.08 -7.73
CA ASP A 238 -11.20 -12.51 -7.41
C ASP A 238 -10.01 -13.25 -8.03
N VAL A 239 -9.68 -14.42 -7.48
CA VAL A 239 -8.54 -15.25 -7.93
C VAL A 239 -8.99 -16.71 -7.98
N LEU A 240 -8.80 -17.34 -9.14
CA LEU A 240 -9.13 -18.75 -9.36
C LEU A 240 -8.00 -19.44 -10.14
N ASN A 241 -7.20 -20.25 -9.44
CA ASN A 241 -5.99 -20.88 -9.99
C ASN A 241 -5.10 -19.83 -10.68
N ASP A 242 -4.79 -20.01 -11.97
CA ASP A 242 -3.98 -19.10 -12.77
C ASP A 242 -4.76 -17.91 -13.33
N TRP A 243 -6.05 -17.77 -13.01
CA TRP A 243 -6.91 -16.69 -13.51
C TRP A 243 -7.20 -15.67 -12.43
N LYS A 244 -7.18 -14.40 -12.81
CA LYS A 244 -7.60 -13.28 -11.95
C LYS A 244 -8.80 -12.59 -12.57
N LYS A 245 -9.84 -12.38 -11.77
CA LYS A 245 -10.95 -11.54 -12.17
C LYS A 245 -10.57 -10.10 -11.87
N ILE A 246 -10.72 -9.23 -12.87
CA ILE A 246 -10.37 -7.82 -12.79
C ILE A 246 -11.61 -6.94 -12.96
N GLU A 247 -11.53 -5.75 -12.40
CA GLU A 247 -12.46 -4.62 -12.57
C GLU A 247 -11.65 -3.42 -13.04
N ILE A 248 -12.02 -2.83 -14.18
CA ILE A 248 -11.39 -1.61 -14.71
C ILE A 248 -12.16 -0.36 -14.28
N ALA A 249 -11.59 0.83 -14.52
CA ALA A 249 -12.13 2.08 -13.98
C ALA A 249 -13.54 2.44 -14.51
N ASP A 250 -13.93 1.93 -15.68
CA ASP A 250 -15.26 2.08 -16.27
C ASP A 250 -16.32 1.10 -15.68
N GLY A 251 -15.90 0.21 -14.78
CA GLY A 251 -16.74 -0.77 -14.09
C GLY A 251 -16.93 -2.11 -14.83
N LYS A 252 -16.37 -2.28 -16.04
CA LYS A 252 -16.36 -3.59 -16.71
C LYS A 252 -15.50 -4.58 -15.92
N THR A 253 -15.90 -5.85 -15.99
CA THR A 253 -15.19 -6.94 -15.33
C THR A 253 -14.96 -8.10 -16.27
N GLY A 254 -13.94 -8.90 -15.98
CA GLY A 254 -13.67 -10.15 -16.67
C GLY A 254 -12.42 -10.84 -16.14
N TRP A 255 -12.07 -11.97 -16.74
CA TRP A 255 -10.97 -12.83 -16.33
C TRP A 255 -9.77 -12.68 -17.25
N ILE A 256 -8.59 -12.64 -16.64
CA ILE A 256 -7.30 -12.54 -17.33
C ILE A 256 -6.31 -13.55 -16.74
N SER A 257 -5.31 -13.97 -17.52
CA SER A 257 -4.20 -14.77 -17.03
C SER A 257 -3.43 -14.02 -15.94
N SER A 258 -3.00 -14.74 -14.90
CA SER A 258 -2.20 -14.16 -13.82
C SER A 258 -0.81 -13.71 -14.27
N GLU A 259 -0.31 -14.28 -15.38
CA GLU A 259 1.00 -13.96 -15.98
C GLU A 259 0.99 -12.60 -16.69
N ASP A 260 -0.18 -12.15 -17.15
CA ASP A 260 -0.33 -10.92 -17.94
C ASP A 260 -0.30 -9.65 -17.08
N LEU A 261 -0.31 -9.78 -15.74
CA LEU A 261 -0.40 -8.65 -14.83
C LEU A 261 0.55 -8.78 -13.63
N LYS A 262 0.92 -7.63 -13.04
CA LYS A 262 1.63 -7.58 -11.77
C LYS A 262 0.84 -6.79 -10.73
N MET A 263 0.78 -7.34 -9.52
CA MET A 263 0.14 -6.68 -8.38
C MET A 263 0.97 -5.49 -7.94
N LEU A 264 0.35 -4.44 -7.40
CA LEU A 264 1.09 -3.27 -6.89
C LEU A 264 1.38 -3.36 -5.39
N LYS A 265 0.56 -4.09 -4.64
CA LYS A 265 0.70 -4.25 -3.17
C LYS A 265 1.56 -5.45 -2.76
N ASP A 266 2.39 -5.96 -3.67
CA ASP A 266 3.40 -6.99 -3.42
C ASP A 266 4.75 -6.34 -3.06
N PHE A 267 4.90 -5.97 -1.79
CA PHE A 267 6.18 -5.51 -1.24
C PHE A 267 6.99 -6.70 -0.74
#